data_AF-A0A0C2T773-F1
#
_entry.id   AF-A0A0C2T773-F1
#
_cell.length_a   1.000
_cell.length_b   1.000
_cell.length_c   1.000
_cell.angle_alpha   90.00
_cell.angle_beta   90.00
_cell.angle_gamma   90.00
#
_symmetry.space_group_name_H-M   'P 1'
#
loop_
_entity.id
_entity.type
_entity.pdbx_description
1 polymer ?
#
loop_
_entity_poly.entity_id
_entity_poly.type
_entity_poly.pdbx_seq_one_letter_code
_entity_poly.pdbx_strand_id
1 'polypeptide(L)'
;MLNAIRFGKTNSKITKTFQQLSRLVLYEDGIEPTELFPTKAEVEVTNTRRLSQLDVKSHIYHARDTPGSDSNGGRVTIMQMERLLDRLVALKQLELKVGAQVMLIKNLEQGTLVNGSLGKIVDFTTTAECLEDPDQRSERSPSEDDAIWPVVQFVNGRTKCIFPQEFTIENASGKPEATRVQVSPVITQSLSLLRKKRSHSFLPTH
;
A
#
# COMPACT_ATOMS: atom_id res chain seq x y z
N MET A 1 11.02 9.88 -25.42
CA MET A 1 10.14 8.73 -25.67
C MET A 1 8.75 8.91 -25.05
N LEU A 2 8.63 9.05 -23.72
CA LEU A 2 7.35 9.19 -23.02
C LEU A 2 6.51 10.40 -23.47
N ASN A 3 7.15 11.56 -23.71
CA ASN A 3 6.46 12.74 -24.26
C ASN A 3 5.86 12.49 -25.65
N ALA A 4 6.50 11.67 -26.49
CA ALA A 4 5.98 11.40 -27.83
C ALA A 4 4.72 10.54 -27.77
N ILE A 5 4.69 9.53 -26.89
CA ILE A 5 3.50 8.72 -26.62
C ILE A 5 2.36 9.56 -26.04
N ARG A 6 2.67 10.49 -25.12
CA ARG A 6 1.68 11.41 -24.55
C ARG A 6 0.88 12.17 -25.62
N PHE A 7 1.51 12.49 -26.75
CA PHE A 7 0.89 13.20 -27.87
C PHE A 7 0.50 12.27 -29.04
N GLY A 8 0.51 10.95 -28.84
CA GLY A 8 0.18 9.96 -29.88
C GLY A 8 1.20 9.89 -31.03
N LYS A 9 2.38 10.49 -30.87
CA LYS A 9 3.45 10.52 -31.88
C LYS A 9 4.34 9.29 -31.71
N THR A 10 3.93 8.16 -32.27
CA THR A 10 4.74 6.93 -32.31
C THR A 10 5.50 6.83 -33.62
N ASN A 11 6.80 6.57 -33.56
CA ASN A 11 7.63 6.25 -34.72
C ASN A 11 8.29 4.88 -34.56
N SER A 12 8.83 4.32 -35.64
CA SER A 12 9.43 2.98 -35.67
C SER A 12 10.56 2.80 -34.66
N LYS A 13 11.31 3.87 -34.33
CA LYS A 13 12.35 3.86 -33.30
C LYS A 13 11.75 3.65 -31.90
N ILE A 14 10.67 4.37 -31.57
CA ILE A 14 9.96 4.23 -30.29
C ILE A 14 9.38 2.82 -30.15
N THR A 15 8.73 2.29 -31.20
CA THR A 15 8.14 0.95 -31.17
C THR A 15 9.19 -0.13 -30.93
N LYS A 16 10.33 -0.07 -31.62
CA LYS A 16 11.45 -1.01 -31.42
C LYS A 16 12.02 -0.92 -30.01
N THR A 17 12.16 0.28 -29.45
CA THR A 17 12.64 0.45 -28.07
C THR A 17 11.68 -0.17 -27.05
N PHE A 18 10.35 -0.03 -27.22
CA PHE A 18 9.39 -0.69 -26.32
C PHE A 18 9.41 -2.20 -26.42
N GLN A 19 9.55 -2.75 -27.64
CA GLN A 19 9.68 -4.19 -27.83
C GLN A 19 10.93 -4.75 -27.13
N GLN A 20 12.02 -3.98 -27.01
CA GLN A 20 13.22 -4.39 -26.28
C GLN A 20 13.04 -4.42 -24.74
N LEU A 21 11.97 -3.82 -24.22
CA LEU A 21 11.64 -3.81 -22.79
C LEU A 21 10.80 -5.03 -22.36
N SER A 22 10.38 -5.89 -23.28
CA SER A 22 9.67 -7.14 -22.95
C SER A 22 10.60 -8.26 -22.44
N ARG A 23 11.90 -8.01 -22.41
CA ARG A 23 12.89 -8.96 -21.88
C ARG A 23 12.62 -9.24 -20.39
N LEU A 24 12.89 -10.48 -19.97
CA LEU A 24 12.87 -10.83 -18.55
C LEU A 24 13.99 -10.08 -17.83
N VAL A 25 13.65 -9.33 -16.77
CA VAL A 25 14.62 -8.65 -15.90
C VAL A 25 14.64 -9.41 -14.57
N LEU A 26 15.81 -9.91 -14.18
CA LEU A 26 16.04 -10.51 -12.87
C LEU A 26 16.46 -9.41 -11.91
N TYR A 27 15.80 -9.31 -10.77
CA TYR A 27 16.09 -8.33 -9.73
C TYR A 27 16.79 -9.03 -8.57
N GLU A 28 17.97 -8.54 -8.19
CA GLU A 28 18.81 -9.16 -7.14
C GLU A 28 18.24 -8.95 -5.73
N ASP A 29 17.37 -7.97 -5.54
CA ASP A 29 16.72 -7.63 -4.27
C ASP A 29 15.50 -8.52 -3.94
N GLY A 30 15.12 -9.43 -4.85
CA GLY A 30 13.97 -10.32 -4.69
C GLY A 30 12.62 -9.61 -4.68
N ILE A 31 12.56 -8.35 -5.13
CA ILE A 31 11.34 -7.56 -5.31
C ILE A 31 11.01 -7.56 -6.80
N GLU A 32 9.92 -8.23 -7.14
CA GLU A 32 9.47 -8.33 -8.53
C GLU A 32 8.88 -6.99 -9.01
N PRO A 33 8.95 -6.71 -10.32
CA PRO A 33 8.36 -5.50 -10.85
C PRO A 33 6.85 -5.56 -10.66
N THR A 34 6.28 -4.49 -10.10
CA THR A 34 4.83 -4.38 -9.91
C THR A 34 4.12 -4.38 -11.26
N GLU A 35 3.28 -5.38 -11.50
CA GLU A 35 2.46 -5.49 -12.71
C GLU A 35 1.37 -4.41 -12.73
N LEU A 36 1.08 -3.85 -13.91
CA LEU A 36 0.10 -2.78 -14.05
C LEU A 36 -1.12 -3.25 -14.85
N PHE A 37 -2.30 -3.22 -14.23
CA PHE A 37 -3.55 -3.65 -14.84
C PHE A 37 -4.51 -2.47 -15.07
N PRO A 38 -5.40 -2.54 -16.08
CA PRO A 38 -6.38 -1.50 -16.32
C PRO A 38 -7.46 -1.42 -15.22
N THR A 39 -7.88 -2.54 -14.62
CA THR A 39 -8.96 -2.59 -13.63
C THR A 39 -8.49 -2.97 -12.22
N LYS A 40 -9.28 -2.61 -11.19
CA LYS A 40 -9.01 -3.06 -9.81
C LYS A 40 -9.24 -4.56 -9.64
N ALA A 41 -10.23 -5.11 -10.34
CA ALA A 41 -10.57 -6.54 -10.25
C ALA A 41 -9.39 -7.42 -10.70
N GLU A 42 -8.72 -7.08 -11.80
CA GLU A 42 -7.53 -7.82 -12.26
C GLU A 42 -6.38 -7.77 -11.25
N VAL A 43 -6.18 -6.61 -10.60
CA VAL A 43 -5.18 -6.45 -9.53
C VAL A 43 -5.51 -7.34 -8.35
N GLU A 44 -6.77 -7.32 -7.90
CA GLU A 44 -7.23 -8.13 -6.76
C GLU A 44 -7.07 -9.62 -7.04
N VAL A 45 -7.48 -10.08 -8.23
CA VAL A 45 -7.31 -11.49 -8.65
C VAL A 45 -5.83 -11.88 -8.65
N THR A 46 -4.97 -11.04 -9.22
CA THR A 46 -3.54 -11.37 -9.35
C THR A 46 -2.83 -11.36 -7.99
N ASN A 47 -3.07 -10.34 -7.16
CA ASN A 47 -2.52 -10.25 -5.80
C ASN A 47 -3.02 -11.41 -4.92
N THR A 48 -4.31 -11.74 -4.98
CA THR A 48 -4.88 -12.85 -4.20
C THR A 48 -4.28 -14.19 -4.62
N ARG A 49 -4.18 -14.43 -5.93
CA ARG A 49 -3.56 -15.65 -6.47
C ARG A 49 -2.11 -15.78 -5.99
N ARG A 50 -1.30 -14.73 -6.11
CA ARG A 50 0.10 -14.78 -5.68
C ARG A 50 0.24 -14.94 -4.16
N LEU A 51 -0.59 -14.28 -3.36
CA LEU A 51 -0.62 -14.48 -1.90
C LEU A 51 -1.02 -15.92 -1.52
N SER A 52 -1.94 -16.53 -2.27
CA SER A 52 -2.34 -17.94 -2.06
C SER A 52 -1.24 -18.95 -2.39
N GLN A 53 -0.27 -18.59 -3.25
CA GLN A 53 0.88 -19.45 -3.57
C GLN A 53 1.93 -19.49 -2.46
N LEU A 54 1.88 -18.55 -1.51
CA LEU A 54 2.73 -18.59 -0.32
C LEU A 54 2.12 -19.60 0.68
N ASP A 55 2.76 -20.77 0.79
CA ASP A 55 2.38 -21.83 1.74
C ASP A 55 2.93 -21.55 3.15
N VAL A 56 2.52 -20.40 3.70
CA VAL A 56 2.88 -19.94 5.04
C VAL A 56 1.64 -19.35 5.72
N LYS A 57 1.72 -19.26 7.05
CA LYS A 57 0.63 -18.73 7.89
C LYS A 57 0.23 -17.32 7.44
N SER A 58 -1.08 -17.12 7.26
CA SER A 58 -1.66 -15.81 6.99
C SER A 58 -1.97 -15.06 8.28
N HIS A 59 -1.79 -13.74 8.22
CA HIS A 59 -2.18 -12.79 9.25
C HIS A 59 -3.22 -11.84 8.64
N ILE A 60 -4.40 -11.77 9.26
CA ILE A 60 -5.53 -10.97 8.78
C ILE A 60 -5.74 -9.78 9.72
N TYR A 61 -5.73 -8.58 9.15
CA TYR A 61 -5.93 -7.31 9.84
C TYR A 61 -7.27 -6.70 9.44
N HIS A 62 -8.17 -6.55 10.40
CA HIS A 62 -9.46 -5.89 10.21
C HIS A 62 -9.35 -4.40 10.54
N ALA A 63 -9.84 -3.57 9.63
CA ALA A 63 -9.85 -2.13 9.82
C ALA A 63 -10.86 -1.71 10.90
N ARG A 64 -10.56 -0.63 11.62
CA ARG A 64 -11.50 0.06 12.51
C ARG A 64 -12.05 1.30 11.81
N ASP A 65 -13.34 1.30 11.54
CA ASP A 65 -14.01 2.39 10.83
C ASP A 65 -14.87 3.21 11.81
N THR A 66 -14.78 4.54 11.72
CA THR A 66 -15.52 5.47 12.58
C THR A 66 -16.29 6.48 11.72
N PRO A 67 -17.61 6.65 11.93
CA PRO A 67 -18.41 7.62 11.19
C PRO A 67 -18.21 9.03 11.77
N GLY A 68 -18.09 10.03 10.90
CA GLY A 68 -17.98 11.44 11.24
C GLY A 68 -19.25 12.23 10.95
N SER A 69 -19.09 13.46 10.47
CA SER A 69 -20.19 14.38 10.15
C SER A 69 -20.17 14.79 8.69
N ASP A 70 -21.35 14.86 8.07
CA ASP A 70 -21.52 15.38 6.72
C ASP A 70 -21.33 16.91 6.67
N SER A 71 -21.41 17.48 5.47
CA SER A 71 -21.22 18.92 5.26
C SER A 71 -22.31 19.80 5.89
N ASN A 72 -23.45 19.22 6.28
CA ASN A 72 -24.55 19.91 6.96
C ASN A 72 -24.46 19.75 8.50
N GLY A 73 -23.42 19.09 9.00
CA GLY A 73 -23.26 18.76 10.42
C GLY A 73 -24.10 17.57 10.89
N GLY A 74 -24.77 16.86 9.98
CA GLY A 74 -25.48 15.62 10.26
C GLY A 74 -24.51 14.47 10.50
N ARG A 75 -24.90 13.49 11.34
CA ARG A 75 -24.08 12.29 11.56
C ARG A 75 -24.14 11.38 10.33
N VAL A 76 -22.98 10.97 9.84
CA VAL A 76 -22.88 10.02 8.72
C VAL A 76 -23.37 8.65 9.17
N THR A 77 -24.26 8.03 8.39
CA THR A 77 -24.73 6.66 8.64
C THR A 77 -23.65 5.63 8.34
N ILE A 78 -23.74 4.44 8.92
CA ILE A 78 -22.79 3.34 8.65
C ILE A 78 -22.69 3.02 7.15
N MET A 79 -23.83 2.94 6.46
CA MET A 79 -23.85 2.66 5.01
C MET A 79 -23.20 3.77 4.18
N GLN A 80 -23.35 5.04 4.57
CA GLN A 80 -22.65 6.15 3.91
C GLN A 80 -21.15 6.09 4.19
N MET A 81 -20.75 5.85 5.43
CA MET A 81 -19.36 5.69 5.85
C MET A 81 -18.68 4.57 5.05
N GLU A 82 -19.29 3.38 4.94
CA GLU A 82 -18.74 2.26 4.16
C GLU A 82 -18.52 2.66 2.69
N ARG A 83 -19.50 3.30 2.06
CA ARG A 83 -19.38 3.78 0.66
C ARG A 83 -18.30 4.84 0.47
N LEU A 84 -18.06 5.67 1.48
CA LEU A 84 -16.97 6.66 1.46
C LEU A 84 -15.63 5.94 1.57
N LEU A 85 -15.47 5.08 2.57
CA LEU A 85 -14.21 4.40 2.88
C LEU A 85 -13.81 3.35 1.84
N ASP A 86 -14.75 2.74 1.11
CA ASP A 86 -14.47 1.84 -0.02
C ASP A 86 -13.68 2.51 -1.17
N ARG A 87 -13.66 3.85 -1.18
CA ARG A 87 -12.87 4.63 -2.15
C ARG A 87 -11.39 4.69 -1.77
N LEU A 88 -11.05 4.44 -0.50
CA LEU A 88 -9.68 4.50 -0.01
C LEU A 88 -8.81 3.40 -0.61
N VAL A 89 -7.50 3.56 -0.43
CA VAL A 89 -6.52 2.52 -0.76
C VAL A 89 -6.41 1.51 0.40
N ALA A 90 -6.61 1.96 1.63
CA ALA A 90 -6.65 1.12 2.82
C ALA A 90 -7.87 0.19 2.81
N LEU A 91 -7.61 -1.12 2.78
CA LEU A 91 -8.64 -2.16 2.69
C LEU A 91 -9.34 -2.38 4.04
N LYS A 92 -10.62 -2.76 4.01
CA LYS A 92 -11.39 -3.14 5.21
C LYS A 92 -10.81 -4.39 5.88
N GLN A 93 -10.27 -5.30 5.09
CA GLN A 93 -9.55 -6.49 5.53
C GLN A 93 -8.28 -6.61 4.72
N LEU A 94 -7.14 -6.77 5.40
CA LEU A 94 -5.84 -6.94 4.78
C LEU A 94 -5.25 -8.28 5.22
N GLU A 95 -5.02 -9.19 4.29
CA GLU A 95 -4.30 -10.44 4.53
C GLU A 95 -2.83 -10.25 4.15
N LEU A 96 -1.92 -10.66 5.03
CA LEU A 96 -0.47 -10.62 4.81
C LEU A 96 0.15 -11.98 5.15
N LYS A 97 1.25 -12.27 4.46
CA LYS A 97 2.07 -13.48 4.65
C LYS A 97 3.53 -13.11 4.56
N VAL A 98 4.39 -13.87 5.24
CA VAL A 98 5.84 -13.74 5.07
C VAL A 98 6.17 -14.01 3.61
N GLY A 99 7.02 -13.15 3.04
CA GLY A 99 7.40 -13.18 1.63
C GLY A 99 6.48 -12.37 0.71
N ALA A 100 5.34 -11.86 1.19
CA ALA A 100 4.48 -10.99 0.38
C ALA A 100 5.17 -9.66 0.08
N GLN A 101 5.11 -9.22 -1.18
CA GLN A 101 5.58 -7.90 -1.58
C GLN A 101 4.51 -6.84 -1.31
N VAL A 102 4.89 -5.79 -0.60
CA VAL A 102 4.00 -4.73 -0.12
C VAL A 102 4.53 -3.35 -0.51
N MET A 103 3.61 -2.38 -0.52
CA MET A 103 3.90 -0.97 -0.75
C MET A 103 3.26 -0.13 0.34
N LEU A 104 4.00 0.83 0.88
CA LEU A 104 3.43 1.81 1.81
C LEU A 104 2.40 2.68 1.09
N ILE A 105 1.24 2.89 1.72
CA ILE A 105 0.20 3.80 1.21
C ILE A 105 0.12 5.12 1.96
N LYS A 106 1.02 5.32 2.93
CA LYS A 106 1.17 6.52 3.76
C LYS A 106 2.64 6.76 4.04
N ASN A 107 3.04 8.02 4.19
CA ASN A 107 4.39 8.36 4.61
C ASN A 107 4.56 7.99 6.08
N LEU A 108 5.61 7.24 6.40
CA LEU A 108 5.99 6.92 7.78
C LEU A 108 7.18 7.77 8.22
N GLU A 109 8.15 7.97 7.34
CA GLU A 109 9.35 8.76 7.62
C GLU A 109 9.63 9.72 6.46
N GLN A 110 9.90 10.98 6.81
CA GLN A 110 10.11 12.02 5.81
C GLN A 110 11.39 11.75 4.99
N GLY A 111 11.21 11.55 3.69
CA GLY A 111 12.30 11.40 2.73
C GLY A 111 12.86 9.96 2.56
N THR A 112 12.49 9.02 3.44
CA THR A 112 13.03 7.64 3.41
C THR A 112 11.95 6.58 3.19
N LEU A 113 10.87 6.64 3.97
CA LEU A 113 9.74 5.70 3.89
C LEU A 113 8.46 6.47 3.57
N VAL A 114 8.20 6.59 2.27
CA VAL A 114 7.12 7.41 1.71
C VAL A 114 6.07 6.53 1.05
N ASN A 115 4.93 7.14 0.75
CA ASN A 115 3.87 6.53 -0.03
C ASN A 115 4.41 6.06 -1.40
N GLY A 116 4.37 4.75 -1.64
CA GLY A 116 4.99 4.12 -2.81
C GLY A 116 6.28 3.34 -2.53
N SER A 117 6.87 3.46 -1.33
CA SER A 117 8.04 2.66 -0.95
C SER A 117 7.69 1.17 -0.95
N LEU A 118 8.45 0.40 -1.73
CA LEU A 118 8.29 -1.05 -1.88
C LEU A 118 9.10 -1.81 -0.84
N GLY A 119 8.54 -2.92 -0.37
CA GLY A 119 9.22 -3.83 0.53
C GLY A 119 8.63 -5.23 0.49
N LYS A 120 9.19 -6.11 1.32
CA LYS A 120 8.78 -7.49 1.50
C LYS A 120 8.53 -7.76 2.97
N ILE A 121 7.45 -8.47 3.27
CA ILE A 121 7.18 -8.94 4.64
C ILE A 121 8.24 -9.99 4.98
N VAL A 122 9.04 -9.71 5.99
CA VAL A 122 10.10 -10.63 6.45
C VAL A 122 9.71 -11.38 7.71
N ASP A 123 8.85 -10.79 8.54
CA ASP A 123 8.39 -11.42 9.78
C ASP A 123 7.09 -10.79 10.32
N PHE A 124 6.57 -11.36 11.40
CA PHE A 124 5.48 -10.83 12.21
C PHE A 124 5.87 -10.90 13.68
N THR A 125 5.86 -9.75 14.37
CA THR A 125 6.42 -9.62 15.72
C THR A 125 5.46 -8.89 16.65
N THR A 126 5.65 -9.03 17.97
CA THR A 126 4.78 -8.40 18.97
C THR A 126 5.02 -6.90 19.09
N THR A 127 4.06 -6.17 19.65
CA THR A 127 4.25 -4.74 19.99
C THR A 127 5.49 -4.53 20.86
N ALA A 128 5.75 -5.41 21.82
CA ALA A 128 6.90 -5.30 22.72
C ALA A 128 8.24 -5.34 21.95
N GLU A 129 8.40 -6.34 21.08
CA GLU A 129 9.59 -6.53 20.25
C GLU A 129 9.81 -5.36 19.26
N CYS A 130 8.74 -4.84 18.64
CA CYS A 130 8.86 -3.66 17.75
C CYS A 130 9.41 -2.42 18.47
N LEU A 131 9.07 -2.23 19.74
CA LEU A 131 9.45 -1.06 20.54
C LEU A 131 10.86 -1.17 21.15
N GLU A 132 11.54 -2.30 20.98
CA GLU A 132 12.97 -2.42 21.29
C GLU A 132 13.82 -1.59 20.31
N ASP A 133 13.34 -1.36 19.09
CA ASP A 133 13.95 -0.43 18.14
C ASP A 133 13.76 1.02 18.65
N PRO A 134 14.85 1.75 18.97
CA PRO A 134 14.79 3.10 19.52
C PRO A 134 14.05 4.08 18.59
N ASP A 135 14.07 3.84 17.28
CA ASP A 135 13.37 4.66 16.30
C ASP A 135 11.84 4.50 16.33
N GLN A 136 11.32 3.42 16.93
CA GLN A 136 9.88 3.09 16.93
C GLN A 136 9.18 3.36 18.28
N ARG A 137 9.93 3.76 19.32
CA ARG A 137 9.39 4.00 20.67
C ARG A 137 8.31 5.09 20.76
N SER A 138 8.27 6.03 19.81
CA SER A 138 7.33 7.17 19.85
C SER A 138 5.93 6.86 19.32
N GLU A 139 5.70 5.70 18.68
CA GLU A 139 4.41 5.37 18.02
C GLU A 139 3.39 4.64 18.93
N ARG A 140 3.56 4.69 20.26
CA ARG A 140 2.72 3.95 21.21
C ARG A 140 1.23 4.33 21.14
N SER A 141 0.40 3.33 20.86
CA SER A 141 -1.00 3.25 21.31
C SER A 141 -1.07 2.25 22.48
N PRO A 142 -1.51 2.63 23.69
CA PRO A 142 -1.35 1.82 24.91
C PRO A 142 -2.30 0.61 25.06
N SER A 143 -2.98 0.16 24.00
CA SER A 143 -4.10 -0.79 24.12
C SER A 143 -3.92 -2.15 23.42
N GLU A 144 -2.74 -2.44 22.86
CA GLU A 144 -2.53 -3.60 21.98
C GLU A 144 -1.22 -4.34 22.32
N ASP A 145 -1.00 -4.64 23.61
CA ASP A 145 0.25 -5.27 24.10
C ASP A 145 0.52 -6.66 23.48
N ASP A 146 -0.53 -7.42 23.14
CA ASP A 146 -0.42 -8.75 22.51
C ASP A 146 -0.59 -8.74 20.98
N ALA A 147 -0.73 -7.56 20.36
CA ALA A 147 -0.90 -7.50 18.93
C ALA A 147 0.40 -7.85 18.19
N ILE A 148 0.24 -8.53 17.05
CA ILE A 148 1.33 -8.94 16.18
C ILE A 148 1.30 -8.05 14.94
N TRP A 149 2.43 -7.50 14.55
CA TRP A 149 2.58 -6.54 13.46
C TRP A 149 3.52 -7.04 12.37
N PRO A 150 3.27 -6.69 11.10
CA PRO A 150 4.16 -7.06 10.02
C PRO A 150 5.47 -6.29 10.11
N VAL A 151 6.57 -7.01 9.94
CA VAL A 151 7.91 -6.45 9.75
C VAL A 151 8.21 -6.42 8.26
N VAL A 152 8.47 -5.22 7.73
CA VAL A 152 8.75 -5.00 6.31
C VAL A 152 10.20 -4.60 6.13
N GLN A 153 10.91 -5.34 5.27
CA GLN A 153 12.21 -4.93 4.73
C GLN A 153 11.98 -4.18 3.42
N PHE A 154 12.43 -2.93 3.35
CA PHE A 154 12.28 -2.04 2.20
C PHE A 154 13.47 -2.13 1.26
N VAL A 155 13.26 -1.73 -0.01
CA VAL A 155 14.31 -1.64 -1.04
C VAL A 155 15.53 -0.79 -0.64
N ASN A 156 15.33 0.17 0.27
CA ASN A 156 16.39 1.04 0.77
C ASN A 156 17.22 0.41 1.92
N GLY A 157 16.99 -0.87 2.22
CA GLY A 157 17.66 -1.62 3.28
C GLY A 157 17.08 -1.41 4.69
N ARG A 158 16.11 -0.51 4.87
CA ARG A 158 15.45 -0.32 6.17
C ARG A 158 14.48 -1.45 6.47
N THR A 159 14.41 -1.83 7.73
CA THR A 159 13.42 -2.79 8.24
C THR A 159 12.61 -2.11 9.33
N LYS A 160 11.28 -2.13 9.22
CA LYS A 160 10.38 -1.51 10.22
C LYS A 160 9.16 -2.38 10.49
N CYS A 161 8.68 -2.35 11.73
CA CYS A 161 7.32 -2.81 12.01
C CYS A 161 6.33 -1.79 11.46
N ILE A 162 5.21 -2.26 10.93
CA ILE A 162 4.19 -1.37 10.39
C ILE A 162 2.94 -1.39 11.25
N PHE A 163 2.74 -0.31 11.98
CA PHE A 163 1.57 -0.10 12.82
C PHE A 163 0.35 0.40 12.02
N PRO A 164 -0.87 0.27 12.59
CA PRO A 164 -2.07 0.86 12.03
C PRO A 164 -1.95 2.38 11.88
N GLN A 165 -2.45 2.88 10.76
CA GLN A 165 -2.47 4.29 10.41
C GLN A 165 -3.89 4.75 10.18
N GLU A 166 -4.16 6.00 10.56
CA GLU A 166 -5.44 6.64 10.28
C GLU A 166 -5.52 7.16 8.84
N PHE A 167 -6.64 6.91 8.18
CA PHE A 167 -7.04 7.41 6.87
C PHE A 167 -8.40 8.08 6.98
N THR A 168 -8.45 9.38 6.74
CA THR A 168 -9.65 10.20 6.93
C THR A 168 -10.13 10.77 5.60
N ILE A 169 -11.45 10.70 5.38
CA ILE A 169 -12.16 11.41 4.32
C ILE A 169 -12.79 12.63 4.97
N GLU A 170 -12.44 13.81 4.47
CA GLU A 170 -12.95 15.08 4.96
C GLU A 170 -14.16 15.55 4.14
N ASN A 171 -15.11 16.19 4.82
CA ASN A 171 -16.23 16.88 4.18
C ASN A 171 -15.80 18.25 3.61
N ALA A 172 -16.74 18.97 2.99
CA ALA A 172 -16.46 20.29 2.40
C ALA A 172 -16.00 21.36 3.40
N SER A 173 -16.20 21.13 4.70
CA SER A 173 -15.76 22.00 5.79
C SER A 173 -14.40 21.59 6.39
N GLY A 174 -13.73 20.58 5.84
CA GLY A 174 -12.46 20.05 6.35
C GLY A 174 -12.59 19.24 7.64
N LYS A 175 -13.80 18.82 8.01
CA LYS A 175 -14.03 17.95 9.17
C LYS A 175 -14.07 16.48 8.74
N PRO A 176 -13.67 15.54 9.62
CA PRO A 176 -13.75 14.11 9.30
C PRO A 176 -15.20 13.70 9.04
N GLU A 177 -15.47 13.21 7.84
CA GLU A 177 -16.74 12.64 7.41
C GLU A 177 -16.74 11.12 7.66
N ALA A 178 -15.61 10.46 7.43
CA ALA A 178 -15.38 9.07 7.77
C ALA A 178 -13.89 8.79 7.98
N THR A 179 -13.57 7.92 8.94
CA THR A 179 -12.19 7.58 9.28
C THR A 179 -12.01 6.07 9.31
N ARG A 180 -10.88 5.58 8.78
CA ARG A 180 -10.44 4.19 8.81
C ARG A 180 -9.06 4.08 9.44
N VAL A 181 -8.91 3.24 10.46
CA VAL A 181 -7.62 2.86 11.03
C VAL A 181 -7.26 1.47 10.54
N GLN A 182 -6.15 1.34 9.83
CA GLN A 182 -5.68 0.08 9.24
C GLN A 182 -4.16 0.07 9.06
N VAL A 183 -3.55 -1.11 9.11
CA VAL A 183 -2.14 -1.33 8.79
C VAL A 183 -1.83 -0.78 7.39
N SER A 184 -0.82 0.09 7.30
CA SER A 184 -0.57 0.93 6.12
C SER A 184 -0.02 0.26 4.84
N PRO A 185 0.58 -0.94 4.82
CA PRO A 185 0.94 -1.59 3.57
C PRO A 185 -0.27 -2.08 2.78
N VAL A 186 -0.12 -2.08 1.46
CA VAL A 186 -0.96 -2.89 0.55
C VAL A 186 -0.10 -3.87 -0.22
N ILE A 187 -0.67 -5.01 -0.59
CA ILE A 187 -0.03 -5.96 -1.50
C ILE A 187 0.19 -5.25 -2.85
N THR A 188 1.42 -5.31 -3.37
CA THR A 188 1.86 -4.53 -4.54
C THR A 188 2.50 -5.37 -5.65
N GLN A 189 2.24 -6.67 -5.67
CA GLN A 189 2.66 -7.50 -6.80
C GLN A 189 1.96 -7.05 -8.09
N SER A 190 0.78 -6.45 -7.96
CA SER A 190 0.03 -5.80 -9.03
C SER A 190 -0.64 -4.51 -8.56
N LEU A 191 -0.75 -3.51 -9.45
CA LEU A 191 -1.43 -2.22 -9.21
C LEU A 191 -2.27 -1.81 -10.42
N SER A 192 -3.30 -0.99 -10.21
CA SER A 192 -4.12 -0.51 -11.32
C SER A 192 -3.60 0.81 -11.89
N LEU A 193 -3.63 0.94 -13.22
CA LEU A 193 -3.18 2.14 -13.96
C LEU A 193 -3.94 3.41 -13.53
N LEU A 194 -5.22 3.28 -13.20
CA LEU A 194 -6.07 4.37 -12.68
C LEU A 194 -5.60 4.88 -11.31
N ARG A 195 -5.07 4.01 -10.44
CA ARG A 195 -4.54 4.40 -9.13
C ARG A 195 -3.15 5.04 -9.24
N LYS A 196 -2.30 4.59 -10.17
CA LYS A 196 -0.96 5.15 -10.39
C LYS A 196 -0.97 6.63 -10.83
N LYS A 197 -1.98 7.06 -11.59
CA LYS A 197 -2.13 8.47 -12.03
C LYS A 197 -2.29 9.47 -10.89
N ARG A 198 -2.63 9.05 -9.67
CA ARG A 198 -2.94 9.96 -8.56
C ARG A 198 -1.82 10.15 -7.51
N SER A 199 -0.78 9.31 -7.44
CA SER A 199 0.13 9.39 -6.27
C SER A 199 1.53 8.77 -6.34
N HIS A 200 1.97 8.10 -7.42
CA HIS A 200 3.24 7.33 -7.35
C HIS A 200 4.23 7.58 -8.51
N SER A 201 5.44 8.01 -8.16
CA SER A 201 6.62 8.00 -9.01
C SER A 201 7.49 6.78 -8.69
N PHE A 202 7.61 5.86 -9.65
CA PHE A 202 8.63 4.81 -9.60
C PHE A 202 9.90 5.40 -10.22
N LEU A 203 10.87 5.76 -9.39
CA LEU A 203 12.19 6.10 -9.90
C LEU A 203 12.89 4.79 -10.28
N PRO A 204 13.54 4.71 -11.45
CA PRO A 204 14.39 3.58 -11.76
C PRO A 204 15.58 3.59 -10.80
N THR A 205 15.76 2.49 -10.07
CA THR A 205 17.04 2.19 -9.40
C THR A 205 18.06 1.92 -10.51
N HIS A 206 19.09 2.77 -10.56
CA HIS A 206 20.23 2.62 -11.46
C HIS A 206 21.29 1.74 -10.82
#